data_AF-A0A661DXF1-F1
#
_entry.id   AF-A0A661DXF1-F1
#
_cell.length_a   1.000
_cell.length_b   1.000
_cell.length_c   1.000
_cell.angle_alpha   90.00
_cell.angle_beta   90.00
_cell.angle_gamma   90.00
#
_symmetry.space_group_name_H-M   'P 1'
#
loop_
_entity.id
_entity.type
_entity.pdbx_description
1 polymer ?
#
loop_
_entity_poly.entity_id
_entity_poly.type
_entity_poly.pdbx_seq_one_letter_code
_entity_poly.pdbx_strand_id
1 'polypeptide(L)' 'MSDIEIAQQAKMEEISSLAQQHLSLDPLQLDSYGRYKAKISLDVMSDLADKADGKLILVTAVSPTPA' A
#
# COMPACT_ATOMS: atom_id res chain seq x y z
N MET A 1 -25.72 -4.11 -5.83
CA MET A 1 -24.62 -3.16 -5.54
C MET A 1 -23.44 -3.60 -6.38
N SER A 2 -22.93 -2.70 -7.21
CA SER A 2 -21.78 -2.92 -8.09
C SER A 2 -20.48 -2.57 -7.36
N ASP A 3 -19.34 -3.12 -7.81
CA ASP A 3 -18.02 -2.87 -7.19
C ASP A 3 -17.69 -1.39 -7.04
N ILE A 4 -18.11 -0.56 -8.01
CA ILE A 4 -17.90 0.88 -7.95
C ILE A 4 -18.74 1.55 -6.84
N GLU A 5 -19.97 1.10 -6.61
CA GLU A 5 -20.79 1.59 -5.51
C GLU A 5 -20.18 1.21 -4.16
N ILE A 6 -19.60 0.00 -4.05
CA ILE A 6 -18.86 -0.42 -2.84
C ILE A 6 -17.64 0.48 -2.61
N ALA A 7 -16.84 0.70 -3.64
CA ALA A 7 -15.62 1.51 -3.55
C ALA A 7 -15.92 2.97 -3.18
N GLN A 8 -17.01 3.55 -3.69
CA GLN A 8 -17.42 4.93 -3.39
C GLN A 8 -17.94 5.12 -1.95
N GLN A 9 -18.52 4.08 -1.36
CA GLN A 9 -19.01 4.12 0.03
C GLN A 9 -17.88 3.93 1.05
N ALA A 10 -16.70 3.49 0.63
CA ALA A 10 -15.58 3.26 1.53
C ALA A 10 -15.10 4.58 2.17
N LYS A 11 -14.95 4.57 3.50
CA LYS A 11 -14.31 5.67 4.23
C LYS A 11 -12.80 5.54 4.09
N MET A 12 -12.23 6.23 3.10
CA MET A 12 -10.80 6.22 2.83
C MET A 12 -10.00 6.94 3.93
N GLU A 13 -8.84 6.38 4.25
CA GLU A 13 -7.84 7.00 5.12
C GLU A 13 -6.78 7.73 4.27
N GLU A 14 -6.24 8.83 4.78
CA GLU A 14 -5.18 9.57 4.08
C GLU A 14 -3.89 8.74 4.01
N ILE A 15 -3.23 8.77 2.86
CA ILE A 15 -2.06 7.91 2.61
C ILE A 15 -0.88 8.23 3.54
N SER A 16 -0.72 9.50 3.92
CA SER A 16 0.31 9.95 4.86
C SER A 16 0.08 9.40 6.27
N SER A 17 -1.15 9.45 6.76
CA SER A 17 -1.52 8.89 8.08
C SER A 17 -1.31 7.38 8.12
N LEU A 18 -1.75 6.66 7.08
CA LEU A 18 -1.62 5.21 6.99
C LEU A 18 -0.14 4.79 6.96
N ALA A 19 0.68 5.46 6.14
CA ALA A 19 2.11 5.17 6.03
C ALA A 19 2.86 5.43 7.35
N GLN A 20 2.51 6.50 8.07
CA GLN A 20 3.10 6.78 9.37
C GLN A 20 2.69 5.76 10.43
N GLN A 21 1.39 5.46 10.55
CA GLN A 21 0.85 4.60 11.61
C GLN A 21 1.24 3.12 11.44
N HIS A 22 1.27 2.62 10.21
CA HIS A 22 1.46 1.19 9.95
C HIS A 22 2.87 0.82 9.50
N LEU A 23 3.58 1.74 8.84
CA LEU A 23 4.89 1.47 8.26
C LEU A 23 6.01 2.32 8.88
N SER A 24 5.67 3.25 9.78
CA SER A 24 6.63 4.19 10.40
C SER A 24 7.42 5.00 9.36
N LEU A 25 6.81 5.31 8.22
CA LEU A 25 7.42 6.13 7.18
C LEU A 25 7.27 7.62 7.51
N ASP A 26 8.33 8.38 7.26
CA ASP A 26 8.31 9.84 7.39
C ASP A 26 7.55 10.46 6.20
N PRO A 27 6.74 11.52 6.40
CA PRO A 27 6.12 12.26 5.31
C PRO A 27 7.07 12.72 4.19
N LEU A 28 8.34 12.99 4.50
CA LEU A 28 9.37 13.37 3.52
C LEU A 28 9.81 12.21 2.62
N GLN A 29 9.54 10.97 3.01
CA GLN A 29 9.82 9.78 2.20
C GLN A 29 8.67 9.47 1.22
N LEU A 30 7.64 10.31 1.19
CA LEU A 30 6.44 10.13 0.37
C LEU A 30 6.23 11.27 -0.63
N ASP A 31 6.21 10.95 -1.91
CA ASP A 31 5.76 11.87 -2.95
C ASP A 31 4.25 11.69 -3.18
N SER A 32 3.43 12.54 -2.59
CA SER A 32 1.96 12.41 -2.62
C SER A 32 1.33 12.87 -3.93
N TYR A 33 0.40 12.08 -4.46
CA TYR A 33 -0.42 12.36 -5.65
C TYR A 33 -1.90 12.44 -5.24
N GLY A 34 -2.27 13.58 -4.67
CA GLY A 34 -3.55 13.75 -3.98
C GLY A 34 -3.53 13.10 -2.59
N ARG A 35 -4.72 12.88 -2.02
CA ARG A 35 -4.85 12.48 -0.59
C ARG A 35 -4.62 11.00 -0.30
N TYR A 36 -4.74 10.15 -1.32
CA TYR A 36 -4.89 8.71 -1.13
C TYR A 36 -3.90 7.86 -1.95
N LYS A 37 -2.89 8.49 -2.56
CA LYS A 37 -1.87 7.82 -3.37
C LYS A 37 -0.54 8.55 -3.21
N ALA A 38 0.57 7.82 -3.13
CA ALA A 38 1.91 8.38 -3.07
C ALA A 38 2.93 7.41 -3.69
N LYS A 39 4.09 7.92 -4.09
CA LYS A 39 5.30 7.11 -4.30
C LYS A 39 6.14 7.12 -3.03
N ILE A 40 6.94 6.08 -2.84
CA ILE A 40 7.85 5.93 -1.69
C ILE A 40 9.29 6.12 -2.21
N SER A 41 10.10 6.91 -1.51
CA SER A 41 11.53 7.06 -1.83
C SER A 41 12.26 5.72 -1.68
N LEU A 42 13.26 5.47 -2.53
CA LEU A 42 14.11 4.30 -2.43
C LEU A 42 15.08 4.37 -1.23
N ASP A 43 15.28 5.54 -0.63
CA ASP A 43 16.13 5.71 0.56
C ASP A 43 15.62 4.86 1.74
N VAL A 44 14.32 4.57 1.78
CA VAL A 44 13.70 3.66 2.76
C VAL A 44 14.34 2.27 2.72
N MET A 45 14.86 1.82 1.58
CA MET A 45 15.53 0.52 1.49
C MET A 45 16.89 0.52 2.16
N SER A 46 17.58 1.66 2.18
CA SER A 46 18.82 1.79 2.94
C SER A 46 18.55 1.71 4.44
N ASP A 47 17.45 2.31 4.93
CA ASP A 47 17.05 2.25 6.34
C ASP A 47 16.61 0.84 6.80
N LEU A 48 16.19 0.00 5.86
CA LEU A 48 15.70 -1.36 6.12
C LEU A 48 16.76 -2.44 5.86
N ALA A 49 17.97 -2.09 5.43
CA ALA A 49 19.00 -3.05 5.00
C ALA A 49 19.34 -4.13 6.05
N ASP A 50 19.30 -3.77 7.34
CA ASP A 50 19.60 -4.69 8.45
C ASP A 50 18.35 -5.33 9.07
N LYS A 51 17.14 -5.00 8.58
CA LYS A 51 15.91 -5.60 9.09
C LYS A 51 15.65 -6.94 8.39
N ALA A 52 15.23 -7.92 9.16
CA ALA A 52 14.81 -9.20 8.61
C ALA A 52 13.58 -9.02 7.71
N ASP A 53 13.59 -9.69 6.56
CA ASP A 53 12.47 -9.70 5.64
C ASP A 53 11.18 -10.23 6.28
N GLY A 54 10.05 -9.65 5.85
CA GLY A 54 8.72 -10.15 6.18
C GLY A 54 8.44 -11.51 5.55
N LYS A 55 7.22 -12.03 5.78
CA LYS A 55 6.79 -13.27 5.13
C LYS A 55 6.37 -12.99 3.69
N LEU A 56 6.98 -13.69 2.73
CA LEU A 56 6.60 -13.66 1.33
C LEU A 56 5.47 -14.67 1.08
N ILE A 57 4.29 -14.18 0.72
CA ILE A 57 3.11 -15.01 0.40
C ILE A 57 2.78 -14.85 -1.09
N LEU A 58 2.93 -15.93 -1.85
CA LEU A 58 2.55 -15.98 -3.26
C LEU A 58 1.11 -16.48 -3.41
N VAL A 59 0.23 -15.63 -3.93
CA VAL A 59 -1.14 -16.01 -4.30
C VAL A 59 -1.17 -16.41 -5.77
N THR A 60 -1.67 -17.60 -6.08
CA THR A 60 -1.84 -18.11 -7.45
C THR A 60 -3.24 -18.68 -7.64
N ALA A 61 -3.64 -18.87 -8.88
CA ALA A 61 -4.90 -19.50 -9.25
C ALA A 61 -4.63 -20.67 -10.22
N VAL A 62 -5.59 -21.59 -10.32
CA VAL A 62 -5.64 -22.55 -11.42
C VAL A 62 -5.87 -21.82 -12.75
N SER A 63 -5.64 -22.49 -13.88
CA SER A 63 -5.96 -21.93 -15.21
C SER A 63 -7.40 -21.39 -15.22
N PRO A 64 -7.60 -20.13 -15.66
CA PRO A 64 -8.91 -19.48 -15.55
C PRO A 64 -9.93 -20.24 -16.40
N THR A 65 -11.03 -20.62 -15.78
CA THR A 65 -12.23 -21.14 -16.45
C THR A 65 -13.30 -20.07 -16.45
N PRO A 66 -14.19 -20.02 -17.46
CA PRO A 66 -15.38 -19.18 -17.39
C PRO A 66 -16.21 -19.61 -16.18
N ALA A 67 -16.36 -18.70 -15.22
CA ALA A 67 -17.24 -18.80 -14.05
C ALA A 67 -18.40 -17.82 -14.23
#